data_AF-W9T8F0-F1
#
_entry.id   AF-W9T8F0-F1
#
_cell.length_a   1.000
_cell.length_b   1.000
_cell.length_c   1.000
_cell.angle_alpha   90.00
_cell.angle_beta   90.00
_cell.angle_gamma   90.00
#
_symmetry.space_group_name_H-M   'P 1'
#
loop_
_entity.id
_entity.type
_entity.pdbx_description
1 polymer ?
#
loop_
_entity_poly.entity_id
_entity_poly.type
_entity_poly.pdbx_seq_one_letter_code
_entity_poly.pdbx_strand_id
1 'polypeptide(L)'
;MAKPRKPAAFIKDPLWYKDAVVYQVHLKSFFDSNNDGVGDFPGLIAKLDYIADLGVNTIWLLPFYPSPRRDDGYDIAEYRAVHPDYGTMADARRFITEAHKRGLRVITELVINHTSDQHPWFQRARKAKKGSAARNFYVWSDTDDKYQARGSSSSTPRSPTGPGTRWPSSISGTVSTRTSRTSTSTTRR
;
A
#
# COMPACT_ATOMS: atom_id res chain seq x y z
N MET A 1 31.51 10.90 19.07
CA MET A 1 30.24 11.39 18.49
C MET A 1 30.50 11.74 17.03
N ALA A 2 29.73 11.20 16.08
CA ALA A 2 29.88 11.52 14.67
C ALA A 2 29.50 12.99 14.43
N LYS A 3 30.33 13.72 13.68
CA LYS A 3 30.09 15.12 13.35
C LYS A 3 28.84 15.21 12.46
N PRO A 4 27.83 16.05 12.79
CA PRO A 4 26.62 16.13 11.99
C PRO A 4 26.98 16.52 10.55
N ARG A 5 26.56 15.68 9.60
CA ARG A 5 26.81 15.93 8.18
C ARG A 5 25.93 17.09 7.72
N LYS A 6 26.50 18.00 6.93
CA LYS A 6 25.73 19.11 6.36
C LYS A 6 24.53 18.56 5.57
N PRO A 7 23.30 19.11 5.74
CA PRO A 7 22.09 18.63 5.06
C PRO A 7 22.23 18.39 3.55
N ALA A 8 22.90 19.31 2.84
CA ALA A 8 23.14 19.18 1.40
C ALA A 8 24.07 18.01 1.02
N ALA A 9 24.99 17.62 1.90
CA ALA A 9 25.85 16.46 1.71
C ALA A 9 25.12 15.14 2.02
N PHE A 10 24.05 15.17 2.83
CA PHE A 10 23.22 13.99 3.08
C PHE A 10 22.36 13.62 1.87
N ILE A 11 21.66 14.60 1.29
CA ILE A 11 20.77 14.38 0.13
C ILE A 11 21.52 13.88 -1.13
N LYS A 12 22.80 14.22 -1.28
CA LYS A 12 23.61 13.85 -2.45
C LYS A 12 24.47 12.59 -2.28
N ASP A 13 24.46 11.99 -1.10
CA ASP A 13 25.28 10.81 -0.84
C ASP A 13 24.62 9.52 -1.31
N PRO A 14 25.29 8.71 -2.13
CA PRO A 14 24.77 7.43 -2.60
C PRO A 14 24.69 6.37 -1.50
N LEU A 15 25.43 6.50 -0.39
CA LEU A 15 25.48 5.53 0.71
C LEU A 15 24.63 5.94 1.92
N TRP A 16 23.80 6.97 1.78
CA TRP A 16 22.97 7.54 2.85
C TRP A 16 22.17 6.49 3.65
N TYR A 17 21.75 5.42 2.98
CA TYR A 17 20.91 4.36 3.56
C TYR A 17 21.63 3.58 4.67
N LYS A 18 22.98 3.60 4.69
CA LYS A 18 23.76 2.93 5.74
C LYS A 18 23.65 3.63 7.10
N ASP A 19 23.41 4.94 7.08
CA ASP A 19 23.31 5.79 8.28
C ASP A 19 21.86 6.25 8.50
N ALA A 20 20.88 5.63 7.83
CA ALA A 20 19.49 6.06 7.89
C ALA A 20 18.87 5.78 9.27
N VAL A 21 18.34 6.83 9.89
CA VAL A 21 17.45 6.75 11.05
C VAL A 21 16.07 7.11 10.53
N VAL A 22 15.22 6.08 10.42
CA VAL A 22 13.94 6.16 9.71
C VAL A 22 12.79 6.38 10.68
N TYR A 23 11.99 7.40 10.41
CA TYR A 23 10.73 7.67 11.10
C TYR A 23 9.56 7.32 10.17
N GLN A 24 8.80 6.28 10.54
CA GLN A 24 7.65 5.84 9.76
C GLN A 24 6.42 6.70 10.11
N VAL A 25 5.72 7.19 9.10
CA VAL A 25 4.58 8.12 9.25
C VAL A 25 3.36 7.60 8.51
N HIS A 26 2.25 7.48 9.23
CA HIS A 26 0.92 7.31 8.67
C HIS A 26 0.21 8.67 8.61
N LEU A 27 -0.01 9.22 7.42
CA LEU A 27 -0.62 10.57 7.24
C LEU A 27 -1.94 10.72 8.00
N LYS A 28 -2.88 9.80 7.75
CA LYS A 28 -4.22 9.75 8.37
C LYS A 28 -4.25 10.02 9.88
N SER A 29 -3.26 9.57 10.64
CA SER A 29 -3.25 9.63 12.11
C SER A 29 -2.20 10.58 12.69
N PHE A 30 -1.42 11.27 11.84
CA PHE A 30 -0.28 12.04 12.33
C PHE A 30 -0.65 13.45 12.80
N PHE A 31 -1.19 14.28 11.91
CA PHE A 31 -1.64 15.64 12.27
C PHE A 31 -2.66 16.17 11.27
N ASP A 32 -3.85 16.51 11.77
CA ASP A 32 -4.94 17.13 11.03
C ASP A 32 -4.76 18.66 11.01
N SER A 33 -4.74 19.25 9.82
CA SER A 33 -4.53 20.69 9.63
C SER A 33 -5.81 21.48 9.34
N ASN A 34 -6.89 20.80 8.96
CA ASN A 34 -8.11 21.41 8.45
C ASN A 34 -9.36 21.08 9.32
N ASN A 35 -9.17 20.29 10.38
CA ASN A 35 -10.17 19.89 11.37
C ASN A 35 -11.28 18.99 10.80
N ASP A 36 -10.96 18.13 9.82
CA ASP A 36 -11.86 17.10 9.26
C ASP A 36 -11.73 15.72 9.95
N GLY A 37 -10.80 15.58 10.88
CA GLY A 37 -10.53 14.35 11.64
C GLY A 37 -9.50 13.42 10.99
N VAL A 38 -8.87 13.84 9.89
CA VAL A 38 -7.87 13.07 9.15
C VAL A 38 -6.59 13.87 8.99
N GLY A 39 -5.45 13.25 9.30
CA GLY A 39 -4.16 13.89 9.08
C GLY A 39 -3.78 13.99 7.60
N ASP A 40 -3.12 15.10 7.24
CA ASP A 40 -2.91 15.53 5.85
C ASP A 40 -1.48 16.06 5.60
N PHE A 41 -1.15 16.35 4.34
CA PHE A 41 0.17 16.86 3.98
C PHE A 41 0.49 18.23 4.60
N PRO A 42 -0.40 19.24 4.60
CA PRO A 42 -0.14 20.50 5.30
C PRO A 42 0.17 20.31 6.79
N GLY A 43 -0.53 19.39 7.45
CA GLY A 43 -0.31 19.03 8.84
C GLY A 43 1.04 18.35 9.07
N LEU A 44 1.40 17.40 8.21
CA LEU A 44 2.73 16.79 8.23
C LEU A 44 3.84 17.83 8.02
N ILE A 45 3.66 18.78 7.09
CA ILE A 45 4.61 19.89 6.87
C ILE A 45 4.77 20.73 8.15
N ALA A 46 3.68 21.04 8.84
CA ALA A 46 3.70 21.83 10.08
C ALA A 46 4.46 21.15 11.23
N LYS A 47 4.75 19.85 11.13
CA LYS A 47 5.46 19.06 12.13
C LYS A 47 6.83 18.57 11.68
N LEU A 48 7.31 19.00 10.52
CA LEU A 48 8.64 18.60 10.03
C LEU A 48 9.79 19.04 10.96
N ASP A 49 9.65 20.17 11.64
CA ASP A 49 10.65 20.62 12.63
C ASP A 49 10.70 19.66 13.83
N TYR A 50 9.53 19.26 14.34
CA TYR A 50 9.43 18.22 15.38
C TYR A 50 10.10 16.91 14.94
N ILE A 51 9.82 16.44 13.72
CA ILE A 51 10.44 15.21 13.20
C ILE A 51 11.97 15.36 13.14
N ALA A 52 12.48 16.48 12.62
CA ALA A 52 13.91 16.73 12.54
C ALA A 52 14.58 16.78 13.94
N ASP A 53 13.92 17.39 14.92
CA ASP A 53 14.41 17.52 16.29
C ASP A 53 14.52 16.17 17.03
N LEU A 54 13.78 15.14 16.60
CA LEU A 54 13.97 13.77 17.09
C LEU A 54 15.33 13.16 16.68
N GLY A 55 16.08 13.83 15.79
CA GLY A 55 17.37 13.35 15.29
C GLY A 55 17.25 12.31 14.17
N VAL A 56 16.06 12.09 13.62
CA VAL A 56 15.85 11.23 12.46
C VAL A 56 16.29 11.96 11.19
N ASN A 57 16.68 11.20 10.16
CA ASN A 57 17.16 11.77 8.90
C ASN A 57 16.35 11.30 7.68
N THR A 58 15.41 10.39 7.87
CA THR A 58 14.59 9.83 6.79
C THR A 58 13.15 9.64 7.26
N ILE A 59 12.19 10.10 6.49
CA ILE A 59 10.76 9.82 6.68
C ILE A 59 10.37 8.68 5.74
N TRP A 60 9.74 7.64 6.31
CA TRP A 60 9.06 6.60 5.54
C TRP A 60 7.56 6.84 5.56
N LEU A 61 7.03 7.27 4.43
CA LEU A 61 5.63 7.60 4.28
C LEU A 61 4.82 6.37 3.85
N LEU A 62 3.86 5.96 4.69
CA LEU A 62 2.88 4.92 4.38
C LEU A 62 2.00 5.31 3.18
N PRO A 63 1.21 4.38 2.60
CA PRO A 63 0.46 4.64 1.38
C PRO A 63 -0.45 5.86 1.52
N PHE A 64 -0.28 6.81 0.59
CA PHE A 64 -1.10 8.02 0.49
C PHE A 64 -1.85 8.11 -0.85
N TYR A 65 -1.84 7.02 -1.62
CA TYR A 65 -2.49 6.90 -2.92
C TYR A 65 -4.03 6.82 -2.78
N PRO A 66 -4.80 7.19 -3.80
CA PRO A 66 -6.22 6.85 -3.86
C PRO A 66 -6.44 5.36 -3.65
N SER A 67 -7.29 5.03 -2.69
CA SER A 67 -7.61 3.68 -2.25
C SER A 67 -9.03 3.69 -1.67
N PRO A 68 -9.82 2.61 -1.83
CA PRO A 68 -11.09 2.44 -1.14
C PRO A 68 -10.97 2.27 0.39
N ARG A 69 -9.74 2.17 0.90
CA ARG A 69 -9.36 2.01 2.31
C ARG A 69 -9.93 0.77 2.97
N ARG A 70 -10.01 -0.33 2.21
CA ARG A 70 -10.34 -1.66 2.77
C ARG A 70 -9.14 -2.32 3.45
N ASP A 71 -7.93 -1.83 3.18
CA ASP A 71 -6.68 -2.27 3.78
C ASP A 71 -5.79 -1.06 4.14
N ASP A 72 -6.37 -0.05 4.80
CA ASP A 72 -5.72 1.19 5.25
C ASP A 72 -4.81 1.90 4.21
N GLY A 73 -5.12 1.75 2.91
CA GLY A 73 -4.40 2.40 1.81
C GLY A 73 -3.53 1.46 0.98
N TYR A 74 -3.34 0.21 1.39
CA TYR A 74 -2.57 -0.79 0.62
C TYR A 74 -3.37 -1.35 -0.57
N ASP A 75 -4.70 -1.26 -0.54
CA ASP A 75 -5.59 -1.50 -1.68
C ASP A 75 -5.59 -0.32 -2.66
N ILE A 76 -4.47 -0.11 -3.37
CA ILE A 76 -4.24 1.04 -4.26
C ILE A 76 -5.12 0.97 -5.51
N ALA A 77 -5.84 2.07 -5.81
CA ALA A 77 -6.67 2.23 -7.00
C ALA A 77 -6.02 3.10 -8.09
N GLU A 78 -5.11 4.02 -7.74
CA GLU A 78 -4.35 4.85 -8.66
C GLU A 78 -2.96 5.19 -8.10
N TYR A 79 -1.89 4.73 -8.75
CA TYR A 79 -0.52 4.92 -8.28
C TYR A 79 0.06 6.33 -8.51
N ARG A 80 -0.58 7.14 -9.37
CA ARG A 80 -0.03 8.43 -9.83
C ARG A 80 -0.71 9.65 -9.21
N ALA A 81 -1.53 9.44 -8.19
CA ALA A 81 -2.29 10.49 -7.52
C ALA A 81 -2.14 10.42 -6.00
N VAL A 82 -2.63 11.46 -5.33
CA VAL A 82 -2.73 11.55 -3.87
C VAL A 82 -4.20 11.34 -3.49
N HIS A 83 -4.46 10.61 -2.40
CA HIS A 83 -5.80 10.46 -1.86
C HIS A 83 -6.35 11.84 -1.45
N PRO A 84 -7.58 12.21 -1.85
CA PRO A 84 -8.13 13.54 -1.61
C PRO A 84 -8.14 13.95 -0.13
N ASP A 85 -8.43 13.03 0.79
CA ASP A 85 -8.37 13.27 2.24
C ASP A 85 -6.98 13.70 2.75
N TYR A 86 -5.89 13.45 2.01
CA TYR A 86 -4.53 13.84 2.42
C TYR A 86 -4.06 15.13 1.73
N GLY A 87 -4.82 15.64 0.77
CA GLY A 87 -4.50 16.83 -0.02
C GLY A 87 -4.23 16.52 -1.50
N THR A 88 -3.37 17.32 -2.12
CA THR A 88 -3.11 17.28 -3.56
C THR A 88 -1.69 16.81 -3.89
N MET A 89 -1.44 16.51 -5.17
CA MET A 89 -0.09 16.28 -5.67
C MET A 89 0.83 17.51 -5.47
N ALA A 90 0.26 18.73 -5.44
CA ALA A 90 1.05 19.93 -5.12
C ALA A 90 1.51 19.92 -3.66
N ASP A 91 0.66 19.48 -2.74
CA ASP A 91 0.99 19.36 -1.32
C ASP A 91 2.06 18.30 -1.08
N ALA A 92 1.98 17.15 -1.75
CA ALA A 92 3.01 16.12 -1.70
C ALA A 92 4.38 16.64 -2.19
N ARG A 93 4.41 17.38 -3.30
CA ARG A 93 5.64 18.02 -3.80
C ARG A 93 6.19 19.07 -2.83
N ARG A 94 5.30 19.86 -2.23
CA ARG A 94 5.68 20.85 -1.20
C ARG A 94 6.27 20.15 0.01
N PHE A 95 5.66 19.08 0.50
CA PHE A 95 6.18 18.26 1.59
C PHE A 95 7.59 17.75 1.32
N ILE A 96 7.83 17.14 0.15
CA ILE A 96 9.17 16.66 -0.23
C ILE A 96 10.19 17.80 -0.22
N THR A 97 9.81 18.95 -0.76
CA THR A 97 10.66 20.15 -0.79
C THR A 97 11.00 20.64 0.63
N GLU A 98 10.00 20.74 1.50
CA GLU A 98 10.15 21.19 2.88
C GLU A 98 10.93 20.20 3.75
N ALA A 99 10.77 18.89 3.52
CA ALA A 99 11.56 17.85 4.16
C ALA A 99 13.03 17.97 3.74
N HIS A 100 13.31 18.11 2.45
CA HIS A 100 14.67 18.26 1.93
C HIS A 100 15.37 19.52 2.47
N LYS A 101 14.66 20.64 2.67
CA LYS A 101 15.20 21.85 3.30
C LYS A 101 15.74 21.60 4.71
N ARG A 102 15.16 20.63 5.41
CA ARG A 102 15.56 20.20 6.77
C ARG A 102 16.58 19.06 6.76
N GLY A 103 17.07 18.65 5.58
CA GLY A 103 17.98 17.53 5.44
C GLY A 103 17.33 16.16 5.64
N LEU A 104 16.00 16.10 5.66
CA LEU A 104 15.25 14.84 5.74
C LEU A 104 15.13 14.24 4.34
N ARG A 105 15.38 12.93 4.21
CA ARG A 105 14.99 12.16 3.02
C ARG A 105 13.55 11.69 3.15
N VAL A 106 12.90 11.43 2.02
CA VAL A 106 11.56 10.84 1.98
C VAL A 106 11.64 9.56 1.17
N ILE A 107 11.17 8.46 1.75
CA ILE A 107 10.88 7.21 1.06
C ILE A 107 9.37 6.92 1.16
N THR A 108 8.84 6.18 0.20
CA THR A 108 7.42 5.81 0.18
C THR A 108 7.24 4.35 -0.19
N GLU A 109 6.07 3.80 0.15
CA GLU A 109 5.64 2.48 -0.26
C GLU A 109 5.52 2.32 -1.77
N LEU A 110 5.85 1.12 -2.23
CA LEU A 110 5.52 0.63 -3.57
C LEU A 110 4.93 -0.78 -3.46
N VAL A 111 3.60 -0.86 -3.38
CA VAL A 111 2.87 -2.13 -3.33
C VAL A 111 2.73 -2.68 -4.76
N ILE A 112 3.50 -3.71 -5.10
CA ILE A 112 3.50 -4.31 -6.45
C ILE A 112 2.75 -5.64 -6.54
N ASN A 113 2.45 -6.27 -5.41
CA ASN A 113 1.87 -7.62 -5.39
C ASN A 113 0.39 -7.65 -5.81
N HIS A 114 -0.35 -6.58 -5.51
CA HIS A 114 -1.78 -6.49 -5.76
C HIS A 114 -2.21 -5.03 -5.99
N THR A 115 -3.45 -4.86 -6.48
CA THR A 115 -4.14 -3.57 -6.57
C THR A 115 -5.54 -3.72 -5.99
N SER A 116 -6.22 -2.60 -5.74
CA SER A 116 -7.67 -2.58 -5.50
C SER A 116 -8.44 -3.27 -6.63
N ASP A 117 -9.58 -3.87 -6.30
CA ASP A 117 -10.55 -4.33 -7.29
C ASP A 117 -11.19 -3.17 -8.07
N GLN A 118 -11.10 -1.94 -7.57
CA GLN A 118 -11.52 -0.73 -8.27
C GLN A 118 -10.47 -0.19 -9.24
N HIS A 119 -9.21 -0.70 -9.19
CA HIS A 119 -8.14 -0.22 -10.05
C HIS A 119 -8.50 -0.45 -11.54
N PRO A 120 -8.24 0.52 -12.45
CA PRO A 120 -8.50 0.36 -13.88
C PRO A 120 -7.91 -0.92 -14.51
N TRP A 121 -6.79 -1.43 -13.98
CA TRP A 121 -6.16 -2.65 -14.45
C TRP A 121 -7.05 -3.86 -14.17
N PHE A 122 -7.55 -4.00 -12.93
CA PHE A 122 -8.46 -5.07 -12.55
C PHE A 122 -9.78 -4.98 -13.32
N GLN A 123 -10.33 -3.78 -13.45
CA GLN A 123 -11.58 -3.55 -14.20
C GLN A 123 -11.45 -3.98 -15.67
N ARG A 124 -10.31 -3.69 -16.32
CA ARG A 124 -10.02 -4.16 -17.67
C ARG A 124 -9.83 -5.68 -17.71
N ALA A 125 -9.03 -6.24 -16.80
CA ALA A 125 -8.75 -7.67 -16.73
C ALA A 125 -10.01 -8.52 -16.50
N ARG A 126 -10.93 -8.03 -15.67
CA ARG A 126 -12.22 -8.68 -15.39
C ARG A 126 -13.12 -8.76 -16.61
N LYS A 127 -13.11 -7.73 -17.46
CA LYS A 127 -13.94 -7.66 -18.68
C LYS A 127 -13.29 -8.35 -19.88
N ALA A 128 -11.97 -8.51 -19.88
CA ALA A 128 -11.21 -9.06 -20.99
C ALA A 128 -11.49 -10.55 -21.30
N LYS A 129 -11.21 -10.97 -22.53
CA LYS A 129 -11.32 -12.37 -22.97
C LYS A 129 -10.23 -13.23 -22.32
N LYS A 130 -10.53 -14.52 -22.07
CA LYS A 130 -9.55 -15.51 -21.57
C LYS A 130 -8.32 -15.52 -22.52
N GLY A 131 -7.10 -15.54 -21.97
CA GLY A 131 -5.84 -15.56 -22.72
C GLY A 131 -5.29 -14.20 -23.17
N SER A 132 -6.06 -13.11 -23.08
CA SER A 132 -5.57 -11.77 -23.46
C SER A 132 -4.54 -11.20 -22.48
N ALA A 133 -3.64 -10.32 -22.95
CA ALA A 133 -2.65 -9.66 -22.10
C ALA A 133 -3.29 -8.91 -20.92
N ALA A 134 -4.41 -8.22 -21.16
CA ALA A 134 -5.14 -7.53 -20.09
C ALA A 134 -5.73 -8.51 -19.06
N ARG A 135 -6.20 -9.70 -19.47
CA ARG A 135 -6.68 -10.74 -18.55
C ARG A 135 -5.52 -11.30 -17.72
N ASN A 136 -4.35 -11.51 -18.33
CA ASN A 136 -3.17 -12.11 -17.71
C ASN A 136 -2.45 -11.19 -16.71
N PHE A 137 -2.92 -9.94 -16.54
CA PHE A 137 -2.45 -9.03 -15.51
C PHE A 137 -2.80 -9.49 -14.08
N TYR A 138 -3.76 -10.39 -13.94
CA TYR A 138 -4.16 -11.00 -12.66
C TYR A 138 -4.25 -12.52 -12.81
N VAL A 139 -4.17 -13.22 -11.68
CA VAL A 139 -4.35 -14.67 -11.63
C VAL A 139 -5.85 -14.99 -11.54
N TRP A 140 -6.32 -15.84 -12.45
CA TRP A 140 -7.70 -16.30 -12.48
C TRP A 140 -7.75 -17.82 -12.39
N SER A 141 -8.78 -18.33 -11.71
CA SER A 141 -9.08 -19.75 -11.63
C SER A 141 -10.58 -19.98 -11.67
N ASP A 142 -11.02 -21.05 -12.31
CA ASP A 142 -12.42 -21.48 -12.29
C ASP A 142 -12.73 -22.28 -11.00
N THR A 143 -11.68 -22.77 -10.30
CA THR A 143 -11.74 -23.47 -9.00
C THR A 143 -10.77 -22.86 -7.98
N ASP A 144 -10.90 -23.21 -6.70
CA ASP A 144 -10.00 -22.69 -5.64
C ASP A 144 -8.67 -23.45 -5.52
N ASP A 145 -8.36 -24.36 -6.46
CA ASP A 145 -7.25 -25.30 -6.34
C ASP A 145 -5.86 -24.71 -6.62
N LYS A 146 -5.78 -23.56 -7.30
CA LYS A 146 -4.49 -22.99 -7.74
C LYS A 146 -3.59 -22.53 -6.61
N TYR A 147 -4.17 -22.24 -5.46
CA TYR A 147 -3.45 -21.93 -4.23
C TYR A 147 -3.89 -22.98 -3.21
N GLN A 148 -3.36 -24.20 -3.29
CA GLN A 148 -3.42 -25.20 -2.21
C GLN A 148 -2.08 -25.24 -1.48
N ALA A 149 -2.09 -25.40 -0.15
CA ALA A 149 -0.89 -25.23 0.66
C ALA A 149 0.14 -26.32 0.38
N ARG A 150 1.34 -25.95 -0.10
CA ARG A 150 2.43 -26.90 -0.25
C ARG A 150 3.08 -27.14 1.12
N GLY A 151 2.51 -28.11 1.84
CA GLY A 151 3.18 -28.91 2.87
C GLY A 151 3.64 -28.20 4.14
N SER A 152 2.82 -28.24 5.19
CA SER A 152 3.35 -28.48 6.54
C SER A 152 3.64 -29.98 6.63
N SER A 153 4.89 -30.39 6.46
CA SER A 153 5.33 -31.74 6.80
C SER A 153 5.37 -31.87 8.32
N SER A 154 4.23 -32.19 8.95
CA SER A 154 4.20 -32.77 10.28
C SER A 154 3.72 -34.21 10.16
N SER A 155 4.58 -35.12 10.60
CA SER A 155 4.43 -36.57 10.55
C SER A 155 3.41 -37.07 11.59
N THR A 156 2.14 -36.76 11.38
CA THR A 156 1.05 -37.36 12.16
C THR A 156 0.02 -37.95 11.18
N PRO A 157 -0.26 -39.26 11.22
CA PRO A 157 -1.29 -39.85 10.36
C PRO A 157 -2.65 -39.25 10.73
N ARG A 158 -3.29 -38.54 9.80
CA ARG A 158 -4.65 -38.03 9.97
C ARG A 158 -5.60 -38.87 9.12
N SER A 159 -6.68 -39.33 9.75
CA SER A 159 -7.76 -40.11 9.15
C SER A 159 -8.41 -39.41 7.94
N PRO A 160 -8.90 -40.17 6.94
CA PRO A 160 -9.33 -39.60 5.66
C PRO A 160 -10.81 -39.23 5.65
N THR A 161 -11.21 -38.13 6.29
CA THR A 161 -12.53 -37.51 6.08
C THR A 161 -12.51 -36.01 6.41
N GLY A 162 -12.29 -35.16 5.39
CA GLY A 162 -12.50 -33.71 5.50
C GLY A 162 -11.89 -32.92 4.33
N PRO A 163 -12.56 -31.87 3.82
CA PRO A 163 -12.06 -31.11 2.67
C PRO A 163 -10.78 -30.35 3.02
N GLY A 164 -9.83 -30.37 2.09
CA GLY A 164 -8.44 -29.99 2.25
C GLY A 164 -8.17 -28.57 2.73
N THR A 165 -6.97 -28.41 3.28
CA THR A 165 -6.44 -27.19 3.89
C THR A 165 -6.47 -26.01 2.92
N ARG A 166 -7.27 -25.01 3.27
CA ARG A 166 -7.44 -23.71 2.60
C ARG A 166 -6.27 -22.79 2.97
N TRP A 167 -5.66 -22.07 2.01
CA TRP A 167 -4.73 -21.00 2.41
C TRP A 167 -5.54 -19.89 3.09
N PRO A 168 -5.15 -19.48 4.30
CA PRO A 168 -5.69 -18.27 4.89
C PRO A 168 -5.15 -17.07 4.12
N SER A 169 -6.02 -16.14 3.75
CA SER A 169 -5.59 -14.77 3.45
C SER A 169 -4.87 -14.20 4.67
N SER A 170 -3.91 -13.29 4.47
CA SER A 170 -3.21 -12.60 5.57
C SER A 170 -4.16 -11.86 6.50
N ILE A 171 -5.32 -11.47 5.98
CA ILE A 171 -6.47 -10.93 6.70
C ILE A 171 -7.59 -11.97 6.51
N SER A 172 -7.98 -12.66 7.58
CA SER A 172 -8.88 -13.83 7.65
C SER A 172 -9.80 -14.13 6.44
N GLY A 173 -9.86 -15.40 6.03
CA GLY A 173 -10.74 -15.85 4.93
C GLY A 173 -10.04 -16.68 3.87
N THR A 174 -10.62 -16.71 2.67
CA THR A 174 -10.10 -17.48 1.52
C THR A 174 -9.32 -16.56 0.59
N VAL A 175 -8.17 -17.01 0.09
CA VAL A 175 -7.32 -16.26 -0.86
C VAL A 175 -8.00 -15.96 -2.22
N SER A 176 -9.09 -16.67 -2.54
CA SER A 176 -9.85 -16.53 -3.79
C SER A 176 -11.14 -15.75 -3.55
N THR A 177 -11.43 -14.77 -4.41
CA THR A 177 -12.70 -14.03 -4.43
C THR A 177 -13.46 -14.32 -5.72
N ARG A 178 -14.72 -14.76 -5.61
CA ARG A 178 -15.56 -15.08 -6.76
C ARG A 178 -16.05 -13.80 -7.44
N THR A 179 -15.51 -13.49 -8.61
CA THR A 179 -16.05 -12.41 -9.44
C THR A 179 -17.24 -12.94 -10.25
N SER A 180 -18.48 -12.54 -9.91
CA SER A 180 -19.64 -12.90 -10.74
C SER A 180 -19.57 -12.17 -12.08
N ARG A 181 -19.79 -12.91 -13.18
CA ARG A 181 -19.86 -12.36 -14.55
C ARG A 181 -21.31 -12.31 -15.06
N THR A 182 -22.28 -12.64 -14.21
CA THR A 182 -23.68 -12.79 -14.56
C THR A 182 -24.51 -11.65 -13.96
N SER A 183 -24.64 -10.57 -14.72
CA SER A 183 -25.89 -9.81 -14.74
C SER A 183 -26.88 -10.60 -15.61
N THR A 184 -27.58 -11.56 -15.01
CA THR A 184 -28.79 -12.10 -15.61
C THR A 184 -29.93 -11.62 -14.74
N SER A 185 -30.69 -10.66 -15.27
CA SER A 185 -31.98 -10.25 -14.76
C SER A 185 -32.90 -11.46 -14.72
N THR A 186 -33.32 -11.87 -13.52
CA THR A 186 -34.58 -12.60 -13.36
C THR A 186 -35.24 -12.05 -12.11
N THR A 187 -36.09 -11.05 -12.31
CA THR A 187 -37.13 -10.72 -11.34
C THR A 187 -38.01 -11.95 -11.19
N ARG A 188 -38.06 -12.51 -9.98
CA ARG A 188 -39.22 -13.31 -9.54
C ARG A 188 -39.82 -12.57 -8.35
N ARG A 189 -41.14 -12.43 -8.44
CA ARG A 189 -42.06 -11.67 -7.60
C ARG A 189 -41.82 -11.83 -6.11
#